data_AF-A0A402DND4-F1
#
_entry.id   AF-A0A402DND4-F1
#
_cell.length_a   1.000
_cell.length_b   1.000
_cell.length_c   1.000
_cell.angle_alpha   90.00
_cell.angle_beta   90.00
_cell.angle_gamma   90.00
#
_symmetry.space_group_name_H-M   'P 1'
#
loop_
_entity.id
_entity.type
_entity.pdbx_description
1 polymer ?
#
loop_
_entity_poly.entity_id
_entity_poly.type
_entity_poly.pdbx_seq_one_letter_code
_entity_poly.pdbx_strand_id
1 'polypeptide(L)'
;MSTPQQVAALLPKPSPAMVVDAFRLVMGSANEWVAVVRQEETKRQELRVWEKTQLEIIQVQRDFLLTALDRTFDERRENFRRLFDNLDTALASDGDDAAAHVADILGAITDLAKTSPFKDLKSPSIVVQEFLQSGRVIEL
;
A
#
# COMPACT_ATOMS: atom_id res chain seq x y z
N MET A 1 -23.01 -18.66 64.97
CA MET A 1 -23.40 -17.78 63.85
C MET A 1 -23.12 -16.34 64.29
N SER A 2 -21.95 -15.80 63.94
CA SER A 2 -21.55 -14.46 64.37
C SER A 2 -22.22 -13.41 63.49
N THR A 3 -22.97 -12.51 64.13
CA THR A 3 -23.81 -11.49 63.51
C THR A 3 -22.99 -10.47 62.70
N PRO A 4 -23.54 -9.92 61.58
CA PRO A 4 -22.90 -8.89 60.75
C PRO A 4 -22.38 -7.67 61.53
N GLN A 5 -23.01 -7.38 62.67
CA GLN A 5 -22.72 -6.24 63.54
C GLN A 5 -21.35 -6.33 64.25
N GLN A 6 -20.85 -7.53 64.53
CA GLN A 6 -19.53 -7.72 65.17
C GLN A 6 -18.38 -7.57 64.16
N VAL A 7 -18.64 -7.88 62.89
CA VAL A 7 -17.66 -7.71 61.80
C VAL A 7 -17.50 -6.22 61.44
N ALA A 8 -18.59 -5.45 61.48
CA ALA A 8 -18.56 -4.00 61.25
C ALA A 8 -17.80 -3.21 62.33
N ALA A 9 -17.74 -3.72 63.57
CA ALA A 9 -17.03 -3.09 64.70
C ALA A 9 -15.51 -3.26 64.65
N LEU A 10 -15.00 -4.24 63.89
CA LEU A 10 -13.58 -4.52 63.70
C LEU A 10 -12.94 -3.73 62.54
N LEU A 11 -13.77 -3.06 61.73
CA LEU A 11 -13.28 -2.22 60.65
C LEU A 11 -12.91 -0.84 61.22
N PRO A 12 -11.65 -0.39 61.06
CA PRO A 12 -11.25 0.93 61.54
C PRO A 12 -12.12 1.98 60.85
N LYS A 13 -12.80 2.82 61.64
CA LYS A 13 -13.57 3.95 61.09
C LYS A 13 -12.61 4.85 60.32
N PRO A 14 -12.90 5.19 59.06
CA PRO A 14 -11.96 5.95 58.27
C PRO A 14 -11.72 7.30 58.92
N SER A 15 -10.45 7.63 59.14
CA SER A 15 -10.09 8.95 59.66
C SER A 15 -10.41 10.00 58.59
N PRO A 16 -10.68 11.26 58.98
CA PRO A 16 -10.88 12.34 58.01
C PRO A 16 -9.74 12.45 56.98
N ALA A 17 -8.50 12.14 57.38
CA ALA A 17 -7.35 12.10 56.48
C ALA A 17 -7.48 11.00 55.41
N MET A 18 -7.89 9.78 55.78
CA MET A 18 -8.06 8.69 54.81
C MET A 18 -9.17 8.98 53.78
N VAL A 19 -10.22 9.71 54.17
CA VAL A 19 -11.28 10.13 53.25
C VAL A 19 -10.75 11.15 52.24
N VAL A 20 -9.95 12.13 52.69
CA VAL A 20 -9.33 13.14 51.82
C VAL A 20 -8.34 12.50 50.86
N ASP A 21 -7.53 11.55 51.33
CA ASP A 21 -6.54 10.88 50.48
C ASP A 21 -7.20 9.98 49.44
N ALA A 22 -8.27 9.26 49.80
CA ALA A 22 -9.06 8.50 48.83
C ALA A 22 -9.69 9.40 47.77
N PHE A 23 -10.21 10.58 48.15
CA PHE A 23 -10.77 11.54 47.21
C PHE A 23 -9.70 12.11 46.26
N ARG A 24 -8.52 12.45 46.80
CA ARG A 24 -7.37 12.89 45.98
C ARG A 24 -6.91 11.82 45.01
N LEU A 25 -6.88 10.56 45.44
CA LEU A 25 -6.54 9.43 44.58
C LEU A 25 -7.55 9.31 43.42
N VAL A 26 -8.85 9.34 43.72
CA VAL A 26 -9.91 9.28 42.69
C VAL A 26 -9.80 10.44 41.72
N MET A 27 -9.58 11.67 42.21
CA MET A 27 -9.37 12.83 41.36
C MET A 27 -8.11 12.72 40.49
N GLY A 28 -7.00 12.24 41.06
CA GLY A 28 -5.76 12.00 40.35
C GLY A 28 -5.96 10.99 39.23
N SER A 29 -6.54 9.83 39.54
CA SER A 29 -6.85 8.79 38.56
C SER A 29 -7.83 9.25 37.49
N ALA A 30 -8.82 10.08 37.83
CA ALA A 30 -9.75 10.64 36.85
C ALA A 30 -9.04 11.59 35.87
N ASN A 31 -8.14 12.44 36.36
CA ASN A 31 -7.36 13.35 35.51
C ASN A 31 -6.38 12.58 34.61
N GLU A 32 -5.70 11.57 35.14
CA GLU A 32 -4.85 10.67 34.36
C GLU A 32 -5.64 9.94 33.28
N TRP A 33 -6.82 9.42 33.61
CA TRP A 33 -7.69 8.77 32.65
C TRP A 33 -8.10 9.72 31.50
N VAL A 34 -8.52 10.95 31.81
CA VAL A 34 -8.85 11.96 30.78
C VAL A 34 -7.64 12.25 29.89
N ALA A 35 -6.44 12.38 30.46
CA ALA A 35 -5.23 12.63 29.68
C ALA A 35 -4.91 11.46 28.74
N VAL A 36 -4.99 10.23 29.23
CA VAL A 36 -4.76 9.02 28.42
C VAL A 36 -5.79 8.90 27.31
N VAL A 37 -7.07 9.12 27.59
CA VAL A 37 -8.13 9.05 26.57
C VAL A 37 -7.85 10.02 25.43
N ARG A 38 -7.52 11.28 25.74
CA ARG A 38 -7.20 12.27 24.71
C ARG A 38 -5.97 11.87 23.89
N GLN A 39 -4.94 11.35 24.54
CA GLN A 39 -3.74 10.89 23.84
C GLN A 39 -4.05 9.73 22.88
N GLU A 40 -4.83 8.75 23.34
CA GLU A 40 -5.22 7.59 22.53
C GLU A 40 -6.19 7.95 21.41
N GLU A 41 -7.07 8.93 21.61
CA GLU A 41 -7.91 9.49 20.55
C GLU A 41 -7.07 10.08 19.42
N THR A 42 -6.07 10.90 19.75
CA THR A 42 -5.14 11.48 18.77
C THR A 42 -4.37 10.39 18.04
N LYS A 43 -3.77 9.42 18.75
CA LYS A 43 -3.03 8.31 18.13
C LYS A 43 -3.91 7.50 17.18
N ARG A 44 -5.15 7.21 17.57
CA ARG A 44 -6.10 6.48 16.71
C ARG A 44 -6.45 7.29 15.47
N GLN A 45 -6.55 8.61 15.57
CA GLN A 45 -6.77 9.47 14.42
C GLN A 45 -5.57 9.47 13.48
N GLU A 46 -4.35 9.61 14.01
CA GLU A 46 -3.12 9.52 13.23
C GLU A 46 -2.99 8.17 12.50
N LEU A 47 -3.29 7.07 13.18
CA LEU A 47 -3.29 5.73 12.57
C LEU A 47 -4.31 5.61 11.44
N ARG A 48 -5.53 6.14 11.61
CA ARG A 48 -6.55 6.13 10.54
C ARG A 48 -6.12 6.94 9.32
N VAL A 49 -5.50 8.10 9.53
CA VAL A 49 -4.98 8.92 8.43
C VAL A 49 -3.85 8.19 7.72
N TRP A 50 -2.90 7.62 8.49
CA TRP A 50 -1.80 6.84 7.94
C TRP A 50 -2.30 5.63 7.14
N GLU A 51 -3.24 4.86 7.68
CA GLU A 51 -3.85 3.72 6.99
C GLU A 51 -4.49 4.14 5.67
N LYS A 52 -5.29 5.21 5.67
CA LYS A 52 -5.91 5.74 4.46
C LYS A 52 -4.87 6.12 3.41
N THR A 53 -3.81 6.82 3.80
CA THR A 53 -2.72 7.20 2.89
C THR A 53 -2.00 5.98 2.33
N GLN A 54 -1.71 4.97 3.15
CA GLN A 54 -1.06 3.75 2.66
C GLN A 54 -1.94 2.98 1.69
N LEU A 55 -3.24 2.85 1.98
CA LEU A 55 -4.18 2.20 1.07
C LEU A 55 -4.25 2.91 -0.29
N GLU A 56 -4.26 4.24 -0.29
CA GLU A 56 -4.27 5.03 -1.53
C GLU A 56 -2.97 4.85 -2.32
N ILE A 57 -1.80 4.86 -1.65
CA ILE A 57 -0.52 4.58 -2.30
C ILE A 57 -0.55 3.19 -2.96
N ILE A 58 -1.05 2.17 -2.27
CA ILE A 58 -1.18 0.81 -2.81
C ILE A 58 -2.10 0.78 -4.03
N GLN A 59 -3.23 1.50 -3.98
CA GLN A 59 -4.17 1.59 -5.10
C GLN A 59 -3.53 2.26 -6.31
N VAL A 60 -2.87 3.41 -6.12
CA VAL A 60 -2.19 4.13 -7.21
C VAL A 60 -1.06 3.29 -7.80
N GLN A 61 -0.27 2.60 -6.99
CA GLN A 61 0.75 1.68 -7.46
C GLN A 61 0.15 0.54 -8.29
N ARG A 62 -0.95 -0.05 -7.82
CA ARG A 62 -1.65 -1.11 -8.54
C ARG A 62 -2.14 -0.63 -9.90
N ASP A 63 -2.82 0.49 -9.94
CA ASP A 63 -3.43 1.01 -11.17
C ASP A 63 -2.37 1.42 -12.19
N PHE A 64 -1.27 2.01 -11.73
CA PHE A 64 -0.11 2.27 -12.58
C PHE A 64 0.47 0.98 -13.15
N LEU A 65 0.71 -0.04 -12.31
CA LEU A 65 1.29 -1.30 -12.76
C LEU A 65 0.38 -1.99 -13.78
N LEU A 66 -0.93 -2.05 -13.53
CA LEU A 66 -1.89 -2.65 -14.46
C LEU A 66 -1.92 -1.89 -15.80
N THR A 67 -1.98 -0.57 -15.76
CA THR A 67 -2.00 0.26 -16.98
C THR A 67 -0.70 0.11 -17.78
N ALA A 68 0.45 0.11 -17.10
CA ALA A 68 1.74 -0.05 -17.75
C ALA A 68 1.92 -1.45 -18.33
N LEU A 69 1.37 -2.48 -17.66
CA LEU A 69 1.33 -3.84 -18.18
C LEU A 69 0.49 -3.94 -19.44
N ASP A 70 -0.76 -3.48 -19.39
CA ASP A 70 -1.67 -3.50 -20.54
C ASP A 70 -1.02 -2.82 -21.75
N ARG A 71 -0.43 -1.64 -21.53
CA ARG A 71 0.26 -0.91 -22.59
C ARG A 71 1.43 -1.70 -23.17
N THR A 72 2.25 -2.32 -22.32
CA THR A 72 3.41 -3.10 -22.77
C THR A 72 3.00 -4.36 -23.53
N PHE A 73 1.92 -5.03 -23.10
CA PHE A 73 1.39 -6.18 -23.82
C PHE A 73 0.81 -5.78 -25.18
N ASP A 74 0.08 -4.66 -25.27
CA ASP A 74 -0.44 -4.14 -26.53
C ASP A 74 0.68 -3.78 -27.52
N GLU A 75 1.71 -3.08 -27.05
CA GLU A 75 2.86 -2.73 -27.88
C GLU A 75 3.61 -3.96 -28.38
N ARG A 76 3.80 -4.97 -27.51
CA ARG A 76 4.43 -6.23 -27.92
C ARG A 76 3.57 -7.01 -28.91
N ARG A 77 2.25 -7.02 -28.74
CA ARG A 77 1.32 -7.64 -29.68
C ARG A 77 1.46 -7.01 -31.05
N GLU A 78 1.45 -5.69 -31.15
CA GLU A 78 1.62 -5.00 -32.44
C GLU A 78 3.01 -5.22 -33.04
N ASN A 79 4.07 -5.22 -32.22
CA ASN A 79 5.41 -5.52 -32.70
C ASN A 79 5.53 -6.93 -33.28
N PHE A 80 4.97 -7.95 -32.61
CA PHE A 80 4.91 -9.30 -33.17
C PHE A 80 4.11 -9.34 -34.46
N ARG A 81 2.95 -8.69 -34.51
CA ARG A 81 2.11 -8.62 -35.73
C ARG A 81 2.91 -8.06 -36.90
N ARG A 82 3.60 -6.94 -36.72
CA ARG A 82 4.43 -6.32 -37.76
C ARG A 82 5.60 -7.21 -38.20
N LEU A 83 6.24 -7.92 -37.26
CA LEU A 83 7.33 -8.85 -37.59
C LEU A 83 6.81 -10.03 -38.44
N PHE A 84 5.64 -10.57 -38.11
CA PHE A 84 5.01 -11.63 -38.91
C PHE A 84 4.52 -11.13 -40.28
N ASP A 85 3.91 -9.94 -40.36
CA ASP A 85 3.52 -9.34 -41.64
C ASP A 85 4.75 -9.12 -42.56
N ASN A 86 5.87 -8.69 -41.98
CA ASN A 86 7.15 -8.54 -42.71
C ASN A 86 7.72 -9.90 -43.13
N LEU A 87 7.58 -10.93 -42.29
CA LEU A 87 8.01 -12.29 -42.60
C LEU A 87 7.22 -12.85 -43.80
N ASP A 88 5.90 -12.69 -43.81
CA ASP A 88 5.04 -13.11 -44.91
C ASP A 88 5.44 -12.39 -46.21
N THR A 89 5.77 -11.10 -46.13
CA THR A 89 6.25 -10.31 -47.27
C THR A 89 7.62 -10.80 -47.78
N ALA A 90 8.54 -11.14 -46.88
CA ALA A 90 9.85 -11.66 -47.24
C ALA A 90 9.76 -13.07 -47.86
N LEU A 91 8.85 -13.92 -47.37
CA LEU A 91 8.59 -15.25 -47.91
C LEU A 91 7.96 -15.21 -49.31
N ALA A 92 7.19 -14.17 -49.62
CA ALA A 92 6.60 -13.97 -50.94
C ALA A 92 7.56 -13.33 -51.96
N SER A 93 8.77 -12.95 -51.56
CA SER A 93 9.77 -12.33 -52.44
C SER A 93 10.65 -13.37 -53.12
N ASP A 94 10.77 -13.31 -54.44
CA ASP A 94 11.61 -14.22 -55.26
C ASP A 94 13.05 -13.69 -55.50
N GLY A 95 13.57 -12.85 -54.60
CA GLY A 95 14.94 -12.29 -54.72
C GLY A 95 16.02 -13.20 -54.15
N ASP A 96 17.25 -13.11 -54.67
CA ASP A 96 18.41 -13.88 -54.17
C ASP A 96 18.69 -13.65 -52.67
N ASP A 97 18.33 -12.48 -52.13
CA ASP A 97 18.49 -12.11 -50.72
C ASP A 97 17.30 -12.51 -49.82
N ALA A 98 16.26 -13.14 -50.37
CA ALA A 98 15.03 -13.44 -49.63
C ALA A 98 15.30 -14.37 -48.42
N ALA A 99 16.17 -15.36 -48.58
CA ALA A 99 16.54 -16.28 -47.51
C ALA A 99 17.26 -15.57 -46.34
N ALA A 100 18.13 -14.60 -46.65
CA ALA A 100 18.83 -13.81 -45.63
C ALA A 100 17.85 -12.89 -44.88
N HIS A 101 16.95 -12.21 -45.60
CA HIS A 101 15.92 -11.38 -45.00
C HIS A 101 14.96 -12.16 -44.09
N VAL A 102 14.55 -13.36 -44.50
CA VAL A 102 13.73 -14.25 -43.66
C VAL A 102 14.48 -14.62 -42.37
N ALA A 103 15.76 -14.97 -42.48
CA ALA A 103 16.58 -15.31 -41.31
C ALA A 103 16.70 -14.15 -40.31
N ASP A 104 16.90 -12.93 -40.80
CA ASP A 104 16.98 -11.72 -39.97
C ASP A 104 15.66 -11.46 -39.22
N ILE A 105 14.52 -11.58 -39.89
CA ILE A 105 13.20 -11.37 -39.26
C ILE A 105 12.92 -12.43 -38.20
N LEU A 106 13.24 -13.71 -38.46
CA LEU A 106 13.12 -14.78 -37.48
C LEU A 106 14.04 -14.55 -36.26
N GLY A 107 15.24 -14.01 -36.48
CA GLY A 107 16.14 -13.56 -35.44
C GLY A 107 15.48 -12.49 -34.56
N ALA A 108 14.91 -11.45 -35.17
CA ALA A 108 14.21 -10.37 -34.47
C ALA A 108 13.00 -10.86 -33.67
N ILE A 109 12.20 -11.79 -34.21
CA ILE A 109 11.08 -12.43 -33.48
C ILE A 109 11.59 -13.17 -32.26
N THR A 110 12.65 -13.96 -32.44
CA THR A 110 13.26 -14.74 -31.36
C THR A 110 13.82 -13.83 -30.26
N ASP A 111 14.48 -12.74 -30.64
CA ASP A 111 15.04 -11.79 -29.70
C ASP A 111 13.96 -11.03 -28.95
N LEU A 112 12.89 -10.61 -29.62
CA LEU A 112 11.73 -10.03 -28.96
C LEU A 112 11.11 -11.04 -27.96
N ALA A 113 10.95 -12.30 -28.35
CA ALA A 113 10.43 -13.35 -27.48
C ALA A 113 11.31 -13.64 -26.25
N LYS A 114 12.63 -13.47 -26.35
CA LYS A 114 13.56 -13.62 -25.22
C LYS A 114 13.46 -12.49 -24.19
N THR A 115 12.97 -11.32 -24.57
CA THR A 115 12.87 -10.19 -23.63
C THR A 115 11.65 -10.34 -22.71
N SER A 116 11.78 -9.96 -21.44
CA SER A 116 10.62 -9.93 -20.52
C SER A 116 9.74 -8.70 -20.77
N PRO A 117 8.40 -8.81 -20.75
CA PRO A 117 7.50 -7.65 -20.79
C PRO A 117 7.63 -6.77 -19.55
N PHE A 118 8.22 -7.28 -18.47
CA PHE A 118 8.43 -6.52 -17.23
C PHE A 118 9.77 -5.76 -17.22
N LYS A 119 10.59 -5.85 -18.28
CA LYS A 119 11.93 -5.23 -18.30
C LYS A 119 11.87 -3.71 -18.21
N ASP A 120 10.83 -3.11 -18.79
CA ASP A 120 10.68 -1.65 -18.90
C ASP A 120 9.80 -1.05 -17.80
N LEU A 121 9.15 -1.89 -16.99
CA LEU A 121 8.45 -1.43 -15.79
C LEU A 121 9.49 -0.99 -14.76
N LYS A 122 9.75 0.31 -14.73
CA LYS A 122 10.55 0.90 -13.67
C LYS A 122 9.90 0.60 -12.31
N SER A 123 10.74 0.37 -11.30
CA SER A 123 10.36 -0.05 -9.95
C SER A 123 9.16 0.76 -9.39
N PRO A 124 8.25 0.14 -8.61
CA PRO A 124 7.11 0.81 -7.95
C PRO A 124 7.47 2.06 -7.14
N SER A 125 8.75 2.23 -6.80
CA SER A 125 9.30 3.42 -6.14
C SER A 125 9.11 4.71 -6.94
N ILE A 126 9.03 4.67 -8.28
CA ILE A 126 8.76 5.88 -9.09
C ILE A 126 7.35 6.41 -8.85
N VAL A 127 6.36 5.51 -8.77
CA VAL A 127 4.96 5.90 -8.52
C VAL A 127 4.80 6.52 -7.14
N VAL A 128 5.51 6.00 -6.13
CA VAL A 128 5.53 6.59 -4.79
C VAL A 128 6.10 8.01 -4.83
N GLN A 129 7.21 8.20 -5.55
CA GLN A 129 7.85 9.51 -5.67
C GLN A 129 6.93 10.51 -6.37
N GLU A 130 6.27 10.11 -7.45
CA GLU A 130 5.32 10.97 -8.18
C GLU A 130 4.07 11.28 -7.34
N PHE A 131 3.55 10.31 -6.59
CA PHE A 131 2.45 10.53 -5.65
C PHE A 131 2.82 11.56 -4.58
N LEU A 132 4.00 11.41 -3.96
CA LEU A 132 4.51 12.35 -2.95
C LEU A 132 4.80 13.76 -3.54
N GLN A 133 5.31 13.83 -4.78
CA GLN A 133 5.59 15.09 -5.47
C GLN A 133 4.33 15.80 -5.97
N SER A 134 3.28 15.06 -6.29
CA SER A 134 2.02 15.62 -6.80
C SER A 134 1.30 16.51 -5.78
N GLY A 135 1.75 16.52 -4.50
CA GLY A 135 1.22 17.40 -3.47
C GLY A 135 -0.29 17.25 -3.27
N ARG A 136 -0.89 16.13 -3.71
CA ARG A 136 -2.32 15.88 -3.64
C ARG A 136 -2.74 15.91 -2.18
N VAL A 137 -3.32 17.03 -1.78
CA VAL A 137 -4.11 17.15 -0.55
C VAL A 137 -5.48 16.58 -0.90
N ILE A 138 -5.89 15.53 -0.20
CA ILE A 138 -7.22 14.95 -0.35
C ILE A 138 -8.22 15.98 0.19
N GLU A 139 -8.92 16.69 -0.69
CA GLU A 139 -10.19 17.33 -0.30
C GLU A 139 -11.20 16.20 -0.03
N LEU A 140 -11.69 16.16 1.20
CA LEU A 140 -12.71 15.23 1.71
C LEU A 140 -14.12 15.71 1.37
#